data_AF-A0A135VTZ5-F1
#
_entry.id   AF-A0A135VTZ5-F1
#
_cell.length_a   1.000
_cell.length_b   1.000
_cell.length_c   1.000
_cell.angle_alpha   90.00
_cell.angle_beta   90.00
_cell.angle_gamma   90.00
#
_symmetry.space_group_name_H-M   'P 1'
#
loop_
_entity.id
_entity.type
_entity.pdbx_description
1 polymer ?
#
loop_
_entity_poly.entity_id
_entity_poly.type
_entity_poly.pdbx_seq_one_letter_code
_entity_poly.pdbx_strand_id
1 'polypeptide(L)'
;MIQTNTCPKCGSNRIAGPHKIAGEHHVRIDLPGFSTATLESFTCADCGYTEFYADQIGLRNINTSGRFVLGSRQVYSDPYLETPPQGRMCPYCGTRLRPGSLTCHECGHILS
;
A
#
# COMPACT_ATOMS: atom_id res chain seq x y z
N MET A 1 -0.16 9.97 -11.13
CA MET A 1 -0.21 11.41 -11.48
C MET A 1 1.04 12.16 -11.06
N ILE A 2 1.49 12.10 -9.80
CA ILE A 2 2.61 12.96 -9.33
C ILE A 2 3.97 12.61 -9.95
N GLN A 3 4.20 11.35 -10.29
CA GLN A 3 5.47 10.92 -10.90
C GLN A 3 5.50 11.20 -12.41
N THR A 4 4.34 11.16 -13.06
CA THR A 4 4.21 11.24 -14.52
C THR A 4 3.71 12.60 -15.00
N ASN A 5 3.30 13.50 -14.09
CA ASN A 5 2.59 14.76 -14.36
C ASN A 5 1.38 14.60 -15.30
N THR A 6 0.81 13.39 -15.36
CA THR A 6 -0.24 13.02 -16.30
C THR A 6 -1.26 12.10 -15.64
N CYS A 7 -2.54 12.30 -15.94
CA CYS A 7 -3.65 11.46 -15.52
C CYS A 7 -3.57 10.09 -16.22
N PRO A 8 -3.48 8.97 -15.50
CA PRO A 8 -3.40 7.65 -16.11
C PRO A 8 -4.73 7.21 -16.75
N LYS A 9 -5.85 7.84 -16.40
CA LYS A 9 -7.18 7.51 -16.95
C LYS A 9 -7.44 8.17 -18.31
N CYS A 10 -7.08 9.44 -18.48
CA CYS A 10 -7.44 10.21 -19.68
C CYS A 10 -6.28 10.93 -20.38
N GLY A 11 -5.05 10.85 -19.85
CA GLY A 11 -3.89 11.52 -20.44
C GLY A 11 -3.81 13.04 -20.18
N SER A 12 -4.76 13.65 -19.47
CA SER A 12 -4.70 15.07 -19.13
C SER A 12 -3.56 15.40 -18.17
N ASN A 13 -2.95 16.56 -18.34
CA ASN A 13 -1.97 17.15 -17.42
C ASN A 13 -2.57 18.15 -16.42
N ARG A 14 -3.89 18.36 -16.44
CA ARG A 14 -4.59 19.25 -15.50
C ARG A 14 -4.85 18.52 -14.19
N ILE A 15 -3.86 18.55 -13.30
CA ILE A 15 -3.90 17.86 -12.00
C ILE A 15 -4.08 18.88 -10.86
N ALA A 16 -5.10 18.67 -10.04
CA ALA A 16 -5.37 19.44 -8.82
C ALA A 16 -4.86 18.68 -7.59
N GLY A 17 -4.16 19.37 -6.68
CA GLY A 17 -3.60 18.81 -5.44
C GLY A 17 -2.25 19.44 -5.07
N PRO A 18 -1.62 19.02 -3.95
CA PRO A 18 -2.14 18.04 -3.00
C PRO A 18 -3.31 18.61 -2.20
N HIS A 19 -4.38 17.83 -2.07
CA HIS A 19 -5.46 18.12 -1.14
C HIS A 19 -5.29 17.25 0.10
N LYS A 20 -5.18 17.91 1.26
CA LYS A 20 -5.28 17.23 2.55
C LYS A 20 -6.73 16.85 2.76
N ILE A 21 -6.98 15.58 3.03
CA ILE A 21 -8.32 15.12 3.34
C ILE A 21 -8.45 15.05 4.85
N ALA A 22 -9.26 15.96 5.39
CA ALA A 22 -9.57 16.00 6.81
C ALA A 22 -10.99 15.47 7.03
N GLY A 23 -11.11 14.45 7.87
CA GLY A 23 -12.21 14.38 8.85
C GLY A 23 -11.73 15.06 10.13
N GLU A 24 -12.56 15.17 11.18
CA GLU A 24 -12.23 15.90 12.43
C GLU A 24 -10.82 15.66 13.02
N HIS A 25 -10.16 14.55 12.66
CA HIS A 25 -8.73 14.33 12.91
C HIS A 25 -7.94 13.92 11.63
N HIS A 26 -8.36 12.85 10.93
CA HIS A 26 -7.84 12.39 9.62
C HIS A 26 -8.96 11.63 8.91
N VAL A 27 -8.93 11.49 7.57
CA VAL A 27 -9.81 10.51 6.90
C VAL A 27 -9.51 9.12 7.44
N ARG A 28 -10.52 8.51 8.07
CA ARG A 28 -10.43 7.14 8.56
C ARG A 28 -10.52 6.22 7.35
N ILE A 29 -9.39 5.68 6.90
CA ILE A 29 -9.41 4.42 6.15
C ILE A 29 -9.87 3.35 7.15
N ASP A 30 -10.83 2.51 6.77
CA ASP A 30 -11.26 1.37 7.58
C ASP A 30 -10.12 0.35 7.70
N LEU A 31 -9.26 0.57 8.68
CA LEU A 31 -8.19 -0.33 9.09
C LEU A 31 -8.64 -1.05 10.37
N PRO A 32 -8.79 -2.38 10.35
CA PRO A 32 -9.02 -3.19 11.54
C PRO A 32 -8.11 -2.79 12.72
N GLY A 33 -8.70 -2.23 13.78
CA GLY A 33 -8.01 -1.96 15.05
C GLY A 33 -7.11 -0.73 15.11
N PHE A 34 -7.04 0.11 14.06
CA PHE A 34 -6.16 1.29 14.05
C PHE A 34 -6.89 2.60 13.74
N SER A 35 -6.48 3.65 14.45
CA SER A 35 -6.92 5.02 14.21
C SER A 35 -6.08 5.65 13.09
N THR A 36 -6.57 5.54 11.86
CA THR A 36 -6.30 6.45 10.73
C THR A 36 -4.94 6.34 10.03
N ALA A 37 -4.96 6.66 8.73
CA ALA A 37 -3.79 6.92 7.91
C ALA A 37 -3.95 8.34 7.36
N THR A 38 -2.91 9.18 7.47
CA THR A 38 -2.90 10.48 6.80
C THR A 38 -2.89 10.24 5.30
N LEU A 39 -3.80 10.88 4.58
CA LEU A 39 -3.87 10.82 3.12
C LEU A 39 -3.75 12.19 2.49
N GLU A 40 -2.94 12.26 1.44
CA GLU A 40 -2.97 13.33 0.46
C GLU A 40 -3.65 12.82 -0.80
N SER A 41 -4.37 13.69 -1.51
CA SER A 41 -4.99 13.34 -2.78
C SER A 41 -4.62 14.29 -3.90
N PHE A 42 -4.54 13.71 -5.09
CA PHE A 42 -4.42 14.44 -6.35
C PHE A 42 -5.56 14.00 -7.24
N THR A 43 -6.23 14.95 -7.89
CA THR A 43 -7.40 14.70 -8.73
C THR A 43 -7.20 15.32 -10.11
N CYS A 44 -7.45 14.56 -11.17
CA CYS A 44 -7.49 15.09 -12.52
C CYS A 44 -8.72 16.00 -12.70
N ALA A 45 -8.49 17.25 -13.06
CA ALA A 45 -9.55 18.25 -13.20
C ALA A 45 -10.50 17.99 -14.37
N ASP A 46 -10.06 17.21 -15.38
CA ASP A 46 -10.87 16.95 -16.57
C ASP A 46 -11.73 15.68 -16.46
N CYS A 47 -11.27 14.65 -15.74
CA CYS A 47 -11.99 13.36 -15.68
C CYS A 47 -12.31 12.85 -14.27
N GLY A 48 -11.92 13.59 -13.23
CA GLY A 48 -12.20 13.28 -11.83
C GLY A 48 -11.46 12.05 -11.28
N TYR A 49 -10.50 11.48 -12.02
CA TYR A 49 -9.67 10.40 -11.49
C TYR A 49 -8.82 10.91 -10.32
N THR A 50 -8.89 10.24 -9.17
CA THR A 50 -8.21 10.63 -7.94
C THR A 50 -7.25 9.54 -7.47
N GLU A 51 -6.02 9.93 -7.13
CA GLU A 51 -5.04 9.09 -6.45
C GLU A 51 -4.89 9.54 -5.00
N PHE A 52 -4.77 8.58 -4.10
CA PHE A 52 -4.48 8.81 -2.69
C PHE A 52 -3.07 8.32 -2.36
N TYR A 53 -2.37 9.11 -1.55
CA TYR A 53 -1.02 8.82 -1.09
C TYR A 53 -1.01 8.81 0.44
N ALA A 54 -0.50 7.74 1.02
CA ALA A 54 -0.27 7.65 2.45
C ALA A 54 1.12 8.18 2.80
N ASP A 55 1.24 8.85 3.95
CA ASP A 55 2.55 9.11 4.56
C ASP A 55 3.19 7.79 5.07
N GLN A 56 4.41 7.87 5.61
CA GLN A 56 5.12 6.67 6.10
C GLN A 56 4.36 5.95 7.24
N ILE A 57 3.64 6.69 8.09
CA ILE A 57 2.88 6.13 9.22
C ILE A 57 1.62 5.43 8.68
N GLY A 58 0.89 6.08 7.79
CA GLY A 58 -0.27 5.53 7.10
C GLY A 58 0.08 4.30 6.28
N LEU A 59 1.19 4.32 5.55
CA LEU A 59 1.69 3.16 4.82
C LEU A 59 1.99 1.99 5.76
N ARG A 60 2.63 2.26 6.91
CA ARG A 60 2.85 1.24 7.93
C ARG A 60 1.53 0.67 8.42
N ASN A 61 0.55 1.50 8.76
CA ASN A 61 -0.76 1.06 9.25
C ASN A 61 -1.51 0.21 8.20
N ILE A 62 -1.44 0.58 6.93
CA ILE A 62 -2.04 -0.19 5.81
C ILE A 62 -1.35 -1.54 5.66
N ASN A 63 -0.01 -1.61 5.72
CA ASN A 63 0.73 -2.87 5.61
C ASN A 63 0.48 -3.82 6.79
N THR A 64 0.19 -3.25 7.94
CA THR A 64 0.03 -3.89 9.25
C THR A 64 -1.38 -4.44 9.45
N SER A 65 -2.39 -3.67 9.02
CA SER A 65 -3.79 -3.93 9.36
C SER A 65 -4.74 -3.75 8.18
N GLY A 66 -4.24 -3.45 6.99
CA GLY A 66 -5.05 -3.24 5.80
C GLY A 66 -5.77 -4.51 5.34
N ARG A 67 -6.94 -4.32 4.71
CA ARG A 67 -7.65 -5.40 4.02
C ARG A 67 -7.18 -5.46 2.57
N PHE A 68 -6.39 -6.46 2.23
CA PHE A 68 -5.89 -6.66 0.87
C PHE A 68 -6.87 -7.48 0.03
N VAL A 69 -7.56 -6.84 -0.91
CA VAL A 69 -8.54 -7.49 -1.81
C VAL A 69 -7.85 -8.31 -2.90
N LEU A 70 -6.67 -7.86 -3.35
CA LEU A 70 -5.84 -8.52 -4.36
C LEU A 70 -4.62 -9.15 -3.65
N GLY A 71 -4.80 -10.30 -3.00
CA GLY A 71 -3.72 -10.87 -2.18
C GLY A 71 -4.11 -11.95 -1.17
N SER A 72 -5.40 -12.25 -0.99
CA SER A 72 -5.78 -13.56 -0.46
C SER A 72 -5.34 -14.60 -1.49
N ARG A 73 -4.14 -15.15 -1.33
CA ARG A 73 -3.54 -16.15 -2.20
C ARG A 73 -4.49 -17.34 -2.30
N GLN A 74 -5.34 -17.37 -3.32
CA GLN A 74 -5.67 -18.63 -3.97
C GLN A 74 -4.35 -19.14 -4.52
N VAL A 75 -3.82 -20.17 -3.87
CA VAL A 75 -2.68 -20.93 -4.36
C VAL A 75 -3.15 -21.61 -5.65
N TYR A 76 -3.01 -20.91 -6.78
CA TYR A 76 -2.92 -21.60 -8.07
C TYR A 76 -1.49 -22.13 -8.16
N SER A 77 -1.34 -23.42 -7.85
CA SER A 77 -0.10 -24.15 -8.09
C SER A 77 0.04 -24.37 -9.60
N ASP A 78 0.86 -23.56 -10.26
CA ASP A 78 1.37 -23.85 -11.59
C ASP A 78 2.42 -24.98 -11.48
N PRO A 79 2.21 -26.15 -12.10
CA PRO A 79 3.13 -27.30 -11.98
C PRO A 79 4.49 -27.11 -12.66
N TYR A 80 4.72 -26.02 -13.41
CA TYR A 80 5.89 -25.90 -14.31
C TYR A 80 6.87 -24.77 -13.97
N LEU A 81 6.65 -24.01 -12.89
CA LEU A 81 7.58 -22.97 -12.46
C LEU A 81 8.57 -23.51 -11.42
N GLU A 82 9.82 -23.70 -11.84
CA GLU A 82 10.94 -24.04 -10.96
C GLU A 82 11.02 -23.06 -9.79
N THR A 83 10.76 -23.58 -8.59
CA THR A 83 10.70 -22.79 -7.35
C THR A 83 12.04 -22.07 -7.10
N PRO A 84 12.11 -20.73 -7.15
CA PRO A 84 13.28 -20.03 -6.65
C PRO A 84 13.41 -20.31 -5.14
N PRO A 85 14.64 -20.32 -4.58
CA PRO A 85 14.88 -20.71 -3.20
C PRO A 85 13.93 -19.95 -2.28
N GLN A 86 13.09 -20.72 -1.58
CA GLN A 86 11.99 -20.23 -0.78
C GLN A 86 12.53 -19.37 0.37
N GLY A 87 12.72 -18.09 0.09
CA GLY A 87 12.99 -17.11 1.12
C GLY A 87 11.74 -17.01 1.99
N ARG A 88 11.91 -17.06 3.31
CA ARG A 88 10.79 -16.85 4.23
C ARG A 88 10.16 -15.50 3.92
N MET A 89 8.83 -15.46 3.81
CA MET A 89 8.09 -14.20 3.68
C MET A 89 7.69 -13.74 5.07
N CYS A 90 7.67 -12.43 5.30
CA CYS A 90 7.15 -11.88 6.55
C CYS A 90 5.67 -12.23 6.66
N PRO A 91 5.23 -12.91 7.73
CA PRO A 91 3.81 -13.28 7.89
C PRO A 91 2.91 -12.05 8.10
N TYR A 92 3.51 -10.89 8.40
CA TYR A 92 2.80 -9.68 8.70
C TYR A 92 2.57 -8.79 7.48
N CYS A 93 3.65 -8.44 6.76
CA CYS A 93 3.57 -7.51 5.62
C CYS A 93 3.85 -8.17 4.27
N GLY A 94 4.15 -9.48 4.23
CA GLY A 94 4.43 -10.21 2.99
C GLY A 94 5.80 -9.93 2.35
N THR A 95 6.64 -9.09 2.94
CA THR A 95 7.99 -8.81 2.41
C THR A 95 8.89 -10.04 2.51
N ARG A 96 9.71 -10.30 1.48
CA ARG A 96 10.78 -11.31 1.53
C ARG A 96 11.78 -11.01 2.65
N LEU A 97 11.95 -11.92 3.58
CA LEU A 97 12.90 -11.80 4.68
C LEU A 97 14.31 -12.15 4.21
N ARG A 98 15.30 -11.45 4.77
CA ARG A 98 16.70 -11.85 4.61
C ARG A 98 16.95 -13.11 5.47
N PRO A 99 17.80 -14.04 5.03
CA PRO A 99 18.17 -15.20 5.85
C PRO A 99 18.67 -14.77 7.23
N GLY A 100 18.18 -15.40 8.30
CA GLY A 100 18.57 -15.10 9.67
C GLY A 100 17.99 -13.82 10.27
N SER A 101 17.06 -13.14 9.60
CA SER A 101 16.41 -11.94 10.17
C SER A 101 15.60 -12.30 11.42
N LEU A 102 15.90 -11.65 12.55
CA LEU A 102 15.06 -11.69 13.76
C LEU A 102 13.90 -10.69 13.69
N THR A 103 13.99 -9.70 12.80
CA THR A 103 12.98 -8.67 12.57
C THR A 103 12.80 -8.41 11.08
N CYS A 104 11.57 -8.09 10.68
CA CYS A 104 11.30 -7.66 9.32
C CYS A 104 11.88 -6.25 9.10
N HIS A 105 12.73 -6.09 8.09
CA HIS A 105 13.32 -4.79 7.74
C HIS A 105 12.31 -3.77 7.21
N GLU A 106 11.17 -4.22 6.70
CA GLU A 106 10.13 -3.34 6.16
C GLU A 106 9.11 -2.91 7.22
N CYS A 107 8.53 -3.87 7.96
CA CYS A 107 7.46 -3.56 8.93
C CYS A 107 7.91 -3.56 10.39
N GLY A 108 9.14 -3.98 10.70
CA GLY A 108 9.67 -4.04 12.06
C GLY A 108 9.15 -5.21 12.91
N HIS A 109 8.29 -6.09 12.37
CA HIS A 109 7.74 -7.23 13.11
C HIS A 109 8.85 -8.21 13.54
N ILE A 110 8.82 -8.65 14.81
CA ILE A 110 9.76 -9.63 15.36
C ILE A 110 9.32 -11.03 14.91
N LEU A 111 10.25 -11.78 14.33
CA LEU A 111 10.05 -13.11 13.79
C LEU A 111 10.47 -14.12 14.87
N SER A 112 9.56 -14.41 15.79
CA SER A 112 9.73 -15.42 16.84
C SER A 112 9.79 -16.83 16.29
#